data_AF-A0A3T0RUX7-F1
#
_entry.id   AF-A0A3T0RUX7-F1
#
_cell.length_a   1.000
_cell.length_b   1.000
_cell.length_c   1.000
_cell.angle_alpha   90.00
_cell.angle_beta   90.00
_cell.angle_gamma   90.00
#
_symmetry.space_group_name_H-M   'P 1'
#
loop_
_entity.id
_entity.type
_entity.pdbx_description
1 polymer ?
#
loop_
_entity_poly.entity_id
_entity_poly.type
_entity_poly.pdbx_seq_one_letter_code
_entity_poly.pdbx_strand_id
1 'polypeptide(L)'
;MYIHVMRHVIFLFLFAFSTSLVVNAKDIPSAQSCAEKIGTCEYYNCLEERESCGSNGYYLKFAAHYCRKYQEKQNKYTDRGQEFLTSIRTCLQDELERERIHSNELPSCSKIENFAIETHKYCYQKSNFCGLPLQDQIRVKLTAKKEIIHIDMIKFGLWLEKSCDN
;
A
#
# COMPACT_ATOMS: atom_id res chain seq x y z
N MET A 1 -31.55 -66.00 -38.93
CA MET A 1 -32.82 -66.17 -38.21
C MET A 1 -32.59 -65.70 -36.77
N TYR A 2 -33.23 -64.58 -36.38
CA TYR A 2 -33.40 -64.02 -35.01
C TYR A 2 -32.13 -63.67 -34.18
N ILE A 3 -31.78 -62.40 -33.92
CA ILE A 3 -32.41 -61.30 -33.12
C ILE A 3 -32.17 -61.42 -31.60
N HIS A 4 -31.57 -60.34 -31.04
CA HIS A 4 -31.46 -59.90 -29.63
C HIS A 4 -30.77 -60.87 -28.64
N VAL A 5 -29.93 -60.45 -27.68
CA VAL A 5 -30.25 -59.54 -26.57
C VAL A 5 -28.95 -58.92 -26.02
N MET A 6 -28.78 -57.60 -26.19
CA MET A 6 -27.98 -56.80 -25.26
C MET A 6 -28.77 -56.70 -23.95
N ARG A 7 -28.31 -57.31 -22.85
CA ARG A 7 -28.68 -56.87 -21.49
C ARG A 7 -27.80 -57.46 -20.36
N HIS A 8 -26.95 -56.59 -19.81
CA HIS A 8 -26.46 -56.48 -18.42
C HIS A 8 -25.51 -57.51 -17.76
N VAL A 9 -24.72 -56.92 -16.84
CA VAL A 9 -24.01 -57.45 -15.66
C VAL A 9 -22.48 -57.52 -15.86
N ILE A 10 -21.76 -56.40 -15.69
CA ILE A 10 -21.17 -55.88 -14.43
C ILE A 10 -19.79 -56.52 -14.12
N PHE A 11 -18.77 -55.65 -14.21
CA PHE A 11 -17.47 -55.63 -13.53
C PHE A 11 -16.39 -56.66 -13.95
N LEU A 12 -15.22 -56.16 -14.39
CA LEU A 12 -13.99 -56.04 -13.58
C LEU A 12 -12.82 -55.53 -14.46
N PHE A 13 -12.23 -54.38 -14.05
CA PHE A 13 -10.82 -53.93 -14.19
C PHE A 13 -10.11 -54.10 -15.56
N LEU A 14 -9.61 -53.08 -16.27
CA LEU A 14 -8.72 -51.99 -15.85
C LEU A 14 -8.88 -50.82 -16.84
N PHE A 15 -9.51 -49.73 -16.41
CA PHE A 15 -9.65 -48.51 -17.19
C PHE A 15 -8.74 -47.42 -16.62
N ALA A 16 -8.07 -46.71 -17.53
CA ALA A 16 -7.40 -45.42 -17.38
C ALA A 16 -6.18 -45.37 -16.43
N PHE A 17 -5.00 -45.35 -17.04
CA PHE A 17 -3.84 -44.64 -16.50
C PHE A 17 -4.23 -43.16 -16.36
N SER A 18 -4.75 -42.79 -15.19
CA SER A 18 -4.86 -41.39 -14.79
C SER A 18 -3.44 -40.87 -14.57
N THR A 19 -2.86 -40.24 -15.59
CA THR A 19 -1.70 -39.38 -15.37
C THR A 19 -2.17 -38.24 -14.49
N SER A 20 -1.92 -38.36 -13.19
CA SER A 20 -2.03 -37.23 -12.28
C SER A 20 -1.15 -36.11 -12.84
N LEU A 21 -1.76 -35.01 -13.28
CA LEU A 21 -1.05 -33.75 -13.42
C LEU A 21 -0.59 -33.39 -12.01
N VAL A 22 0.66 -33.72 -11.69
CA VAL A 22 1.34 -33.19 -10.51
C VAL A 22 1.58 -31.72 -10.82
N VAL A 23 0.62 -30.87 -10.46
CA VAL A 23 0.87 -29.43 -10.40
C VAL A 23 1.92 -29.24 -9.31
N ASN A 24 3.16 -28.96 -9.72
CA ASN A 24 4.18 -28.54 -8.78
C ASN A 24 3.66 -27.28 -8.07
N ALA A 25 3.46 -27.34 -6.76
CA ALA A 25 3.04 -26.22 -5.93
C ALA A 25 4.07 -25.05 -5.88
N LYS A 26 5.09 -25.09 -6.73
CA LYS A 26 6.11 -24.03 -6.89
C LYS A 26 5.70 -22.92 -7.84
N ASP A 27 4.66 -23.12 -8.66
CA ASP A 27 4.22 -22.13 -9.66
C ASP A 27 2.81 -21.59 -9.38
N ILE A 28 2.38 -21.55 -8.11
CA ILE A 28 1.39 -20.56 -7.70
C ILE A 28 2.16 -19.24 -7.67
N PRO A 29 1.77 -18.19 -8.42
CA PRO A 29 2.33 -16.87 -8.19
C PRO A 29 2.07 -16.57 -6.72
N SER A 30 3.10 -16.67 -5.89
CA SER A 30 3.05 -16.12 -4.54
C SER A 30 2.59 -14.70 -4.76
N ALA A 31 1.42 -14.34 -4.23
CA ALA A 31 0.94 -12.98 -4.27
C ALA A 31 2.06 -12.15 -3.62
N GLN A 32 2.90 -11.53 -4.45
CA GLN A 32 4.12 -10.86 -4.01
C GLN A 32 3.70 -9.90 -2.90
N SER A 33 4.36 -10.00 -1.74
CA SER A 33 3.96 -9.19 -0.60
C SER A 33 4.13 -7.71 -0.96
N CYS A 34 3.12 -6.87 -0.69
CA CYS A 34 3.28 -5.44 -0.92
C CYS A 34 4.42 -4.87 -0.07
N ALA A 35 4.78 -5.51 1.04
CA ALA A 35 5.94 -5.17 1.86
C ALA A 35 7.25 -5.05 1.05
N GLU A 36 7.42 -5.85 -0.01
CA GLU A 36 8.62 -5.79 -0.87
C GLU A 36 8.71 -4.49 -1.69
N LYS A 37 7.60 -3.74 -1.80
CA LYS A 37 7.51 -2.47 -2.52
C LYS A 37 7.63 -1.26 -1.59
N ILE A 38 7.81 -1.46 -0.28
CA ILE A 38 8.07 -0.38 0.67
C ILE A 38 9.29 0.44 0.21
N GLY A 39 9.20 1.76 0.39
CA GLY A 39 10.14 2.74 -0.14
C GLY A 39 9.80 3.21 -1.56
N THR A 40 8.82 2.62 -2.25
CA THR A 40 8.40 3.00 -3.61
C THR A 40 6.94 3.45 -3.64
N CYS A 41 6.54 4.24 -4.65
CA CYS A 41 5.13 4.60 -4.80
C CYS A 41 4.24 3.43 -5.28
N GLU A 42 4.84 2.37 -5.84
CA GLU A 42 4.11 1.17 -6.28
C GLU A 42 3.55 0.34 -5.12
N TYR A 43 4.02 0.58 -3.89
CA TYR A 43 3.43 0.02 -2.67
C TYR A 43 1.92 0.25 -2.63
N TYR A 44 1.46 1.46 -2.92
CA TYR A 44 0.05 1.82 -2.84
C TYR A 44 -0.78 1.20 -3.98
N ASN A 45 -0.21 1.00 -5.17
CA ASN A 45 -0.88 0.30 -6.26
C ASN A 45 -1.07 -1.18 -5.91
N CYS A 46 -0.05 -1.81 -5.31
CA CYS A 46 -0.16 -3.19 -4.82
C CYS A 46 -1.25 -3.34 -3.75
N LEU A 47 -1.34 -2.39 -2.80
CA LEU A 47 -2.42 -2.38 -1.82
C LEU A 47 -3.79 -2.23 -2.49
N GLU A 48 -3.91 -1.33 -3.46
CA GLU A 48 -5.16 -1.18 -4.21
C GLU A 48 -5.56 -2.45 -4.96
N GLU A 49 -4.63 -3.14 -5.62
CA GLU A 49 -4.91 -4.40 -6.33
C GLU A 49 -5.43 -5.50 -5.39
N ARG A 50 -4.99 -5.49 -4.13
CA ARG A 50 -5.43 -6.45 -3.12
C ARG A 50 -6.75 -6.06 -2.46
N GLU A 51 -6.91 -4.79 -2.11
CA GLU A 51 -8.03 -4.31 -1.29
C GLU A 51 -9.20 -3.77 -2.11
N SER A 52 -8.96 -3.43 -3.38
CA SER A 52 -9.96 -2.89 -4.31
C SER A 52 -10.76 -1.70 -3.75
N CYS A 53 -10.08 -0.73 -3.13
CA CYS A 53 -10.73 0.44 -2.52
C CYS A 53 -11.29 1.45 -3.53
N GLY A 54 -10.99 1.26 -4.81
CA GLY A 54 -11.43 2.06 -5.93
C GLY A 54 -10.54 3.27 -6.19
N SER A 55 -10.69 3.84 -7.38
CA SER A 55 -9.94 5.03 -7.82
C SER A 55 -10.14 6.27 -6.94
N ASN A 56 -11.25 6.32 -6.19
CA ASN A 56 -11.53 7.38 -5.22
C ASN A 56 -11.07 7.05 -3.80
N GLY A 57 -10.58 5.84 -3.55
CA GLY A 57 -10.09 5.39 -2.26
C GLY A 57 -8.74 6.00 -1.89
N TYR A 58 -8.36 5.84 -0.62
CA TYR A 58 -7.17 6.44 -0.03
C TYR A 58 -5.87 6.10 -0.81
N TYR A 59 -5.67 4.83 -1.17
CA TYR A 59 -4.42 4.37 -1.79
C TYR A 59 -4.13 5.10 -3.10
N LEU A 60 -5.11 5.23 -3.99
CA LEU A 60 -4.90 5.85 -5.30
C LEU A 60 -5.07 7.37 -5.27
N LYS A 61 -6.20 7.85 -4.74
CA LYS A 61 -6.57 9.27 -4.80
C LYS A 61 -5.62 10.14 -3.98
N PHE A 62 -5.13 9.62 -2.85
CA PHE A 62 -4.30 10.36 -1.93
C PHE A 62 -2.87 9.84 -1.90
N ALA A 63 -2.65 8.62 -1.43
CA ALA A 63 -1.31 8.14 -1.09
C ALA A 63 -0.37 8.03 -2.31
N ALA A 64 -0.78 7.29 -3.35
CA ALA A 64 -0.01 7.14 -4.60
C ALA A 64 0.16 8.47 -5.34
N HIS A 65 -0.88 9.32 -5.34
CA HIS A 65 -0.83 10.65 -5.95
C HIS A 65 0.23 11.55 -5.31
N TYR A 66 0.22 11.66 -3.98
CA TYR A 66 1.19 12.51 -3.28
C TYR A 66 2.59 11.90 -3.24
N CYS A 67 2.70 10.57 -3.12
CA CYS A 67 3.99 9.89 -3.24
C CYS A 67 4.68 10.25 -4.55
N ARG A 68 3.97 10.14 -5.68
CA ARG A 68 4.52 10.46 -7.00
C ARG A 68 4.88 11.94 -7.14
N LYS A 69 4.03 12.85 -6.67
CA LYS A 69 4.34 14.29 -6.67
C LYS A 69 5.62 14.63 -5.89
N TYR A 70 5.86 13.98 -4.75
CA TYR A 70 7.09 14.19 -3.99
C TYR A 70 8.29 13.57 -4.70
N GLN A 71 8.15 12.36 -5.24
CA GLN A 71 9.20 11.69 -6.01
C GLN A 71 9.62 12.51 -7.24
N GLU A 72 8.68 13.03 -8.01
CA GLU A 72 8.94 13.89 -9.18
C GLU A 72 9.69 15.18 -8.85
N LYS A 73 9.54 15.68 -7.61
CA LYS A 73 10.19 16.90 -7.14
C LYS A 73 11.43 16.64 -6.29
N GLN A 74 11.81 15.38 -6.07
CA GLN A 74 12.83 15.01 -5.10
C GLN A 74 14.16 15.75 -5.35
N ASN A 75 14.58 15.88 -6.61
CA ASN A 75 15.78 16.63 -7.01
C ASN A 75 15.74 18.14 -6.76
N LYS A 76 14.59 18.72 -6.35
CA LYS A 76 14.45 20.14 -6.00
C LYS A 76 14.73 20.41 -4.51
N TYR A 77 14.92 19.37 -3.72
CA TYR A 77 15.21 19.46 -2.30
C TYR A 77 16.72 19.40 -2.06
N THR A 78 17.18 19.90 -0.91
CA THR A 78 18.57 19.64 -0.47
C THR A 78 18.78 18.15 -0.23
N ASP A 79 20.02 17.71 -0.07
CA ASP A 79 20.32 16.30 0.26
C ASP A 79 19.57 15.84 1.51
N ARG A 80 19.54 16.68 2.55
CA ARG A 80 18.76 16.44 3.78
C ARG A 80 17.26 16.38 3.52
N GLY A 81 16.75 17.19 2.61
CA GLY A 81 15.35 17.14 2.19
C GLY A 81 15.02 15.86 1.41
N GLN A 82 15.92 15.37 0.57
CA GLN A 82 15.76 14.10 -0.16
C GLN A 82 15.77 12.90 0.80
N GLU A 83 16.66 12.91 1.79
CA GLU A 83 16.69 11.94 2.89
C GLU A 83 15.37 11.95 3.67
N PHE A 84 14.88 13.14 4.05
CA PHE A 84 13.58 13.28 4.70
C PHE A 84 12.44 12.70 3.87
N LEU A 85 12.35 13.04 2.57
CA LEU A 85 11.29 12.53 1.69
C LEU A 85 11.33 11.00 1.58
N THR A 86 12.52 10.42 1.56
CA THR A 86 12.70 8.96 1.56
C THR A 86 12.26 8.36 2.90
N SER A 87 12.75 8.92 4.02
CA SER A 87 12.44 8.47 5.38
C SER A 87 10.94 8.52 5.67
N ILE A 88 10.28 9.64 5.37
CA ILE A 88 8.87 9.81 5.67
C ILE A 88 8.00 8.88 4.84
N ARG A 89 8.31 8.70 3.54
CA ARG A 89 7.60 7.76 2.66
C ARG A 89 7.70 6.34 3.22
N THR A 90 8.91 5.88 3.52
CA THR A 90 9.13 4.54 4.07
C THR A 90 8.41 4.38 5.41
N CYS A 91 8.51 5.35 6.31
CA CYS A 91 7.81 5.32 7.60
C CYS A 91 6.29 5.17 7.46
N LEU A 92 5.66 5.95 6.57
CA LEU A 92 4.21 5.89 6.35
C LEU A 92 3.78 4.52 5.81
N GLN A 93 4.57 3.93 4.91
CA GLN A 93 4.28 2.61 4.34
C GLN A 93 4.51 1.50 5.37
N ASP A 94 5.55 1.59 6.18
CA ASP A 94 5.81 0.68 7.28
C ASP A 94 4.70 0.68 8.33
N GLU A 95 4.13 1.85 8.67
CA GLU A 95 3.00 1.92 9.60
C GLU A 95 1.74 1.27 9.01
N LEU A 96 1.45 1.48 7.72
CA LEU A 96 0.34 0.82 7.05
C LEU A 96 0.52 -0.70 6.99
N GLU A 97 1.74 -1.17 6.73
CA GLU A 97 2.06 -2.60 6.75
C GLU A 97 1.91 -3.18 8.16
N ARG A 98 2.39 -2.48 9.19
CA ARG A 98 2.20 -2.87 10.59
C ARG A 98 0.73 -2.96 10.94
N GLU A 99 -0.08 -1.98 10.58
CA GLU A 99 -1.51 -2.01 10.88
C GLU A 99 -2.17 -3.23 10.25
N ARG A 100 -1.90 -3.51 8.97
CA ARG A 100 -2.38 -4.72 8.28
C ARG A 100 -2.02 -6.01 8.99
N ILE A 101 -0.79 -6.11 9.53
CA ILE A 101 -0.33 -7.31 10.23
C ILE A 101 -1.03 -7.45 11.59
N HIS A 102 -1.18 -6.36 12.35
CA HIS A 102 -1.74 -6.41 13.71
C HIS A 102 -3.25 -6.62 13.74
N SER A 103 -3.99 -6.06 12.78
CA SER A 103 -5.45 -6.11 12.80
C SER A 103 -6.02 -7.50 12.50
N ASN A 104 -5.21 -8.46 12.00
CA ASN A 104 -5.65 -9.79 11.49
C ASN A 104 -6.80 -9.75 10.47
N GLU A 105 -7.23 -8.55 10.09
CA GLU A 105 -8.29 -8.19 9.15
C GLU A 105 -7.82 -6.94 8.42
N LEU A 106 -8.01 -6.89 7.11
CA LEU A 106 -7.64 -5.71 6.34
C LEU A 106 -8.52 -4.53 6.79
N PRO A 107 -7.94 -3.37 7.17
CA PRO A 107 -8.74 -2.21 7.52
C PRO A 107 -9.70 -1.91 6.37
N SER A 108 -10.99 -1.72 6.68
CA SER A 108 -11.94 -1.28 5.65
C SER A 108 -11.39 -0.03 4.97
N CYS A 109 -11.67 0.15 3.67
CA CYS A 109 -11.18 1.31 2.90
C CYS A 109 -11.55 2.67 3.53
N SER A 110 -12.56 2.71 4.41
CA SER A 110 -12.93 3.87 5.22
C SER A 110 -12.09 4.07 6.49
N LYS A 111 -11.55 3.00 7.09
CA LYS A 111 -10.73 3.07 8.31
C LYS A 111 -9.27 3.42 8.00
N ILE A 112 -8.77 3.01 6.84
CA ILE A 112 -7.37 3.24 6.45
C ILE A 112 -7.04 4.73 6.32
N GLU A 113 -7.99 5.56 5.89
CA GLU A 113 -7.80 7.00 5.74
C GLU A 113 -7.60 7.68 7.10
N ASN A 114 -8.42 7.35 8.11
CA ASN A 114 -8.28 7.89 9.46
C ASN A 114 -6.96 7.46 10.11
N PHE A 115 -6.59 6.18 9.98
CA PHE A 115 -5.30 5.67 10.45
C PHE A 115 -4.14 6.40 9.77
N ALA A 116 -4.22 6.60 8.46
CA ALA A 116 -3.20 7.31 7.70
C ALA A 116 -3.01 8.75 8.19
N ILE A 117 -4.08 9.48 8.52
CA ILE A 117 -3.94 10.86 9.03
C ILE A 117 -3.15 10.89 10.35
N GLU A 118 -3.42 9.98 11.27
CA GLU A 118 -2.73 9.96 12.58
C GLU A 118 -1.25 9.57 12.45
N THR A 119 -0.92 8.63 11.56
CA THR A 119 0.47 8.20 11.33
C THR A 119 1.36 9.30 10.75
N HIS A 120 0.79 10.31 10.07
CA HIS A 120 1.57 11.46 9.58
C HIS A 120 2.25 12.20 10.72
N LYS A 121 1.60 12.40 11.87
CA LYS A 121 2.22 13.07 13.04
C LYS A 121 3.50 12.38 13.47
N TYR A 122 3.42 11.07 13.69
CA TYR A 122 4.56 10.24 14.07
C TYR A 122 5.68 10.28 13.01
N CYS A 123 5.35 10.08 11.73
CA CYS A 123 6.37 9.97 10.69
C CYS A 123 7.07 11.29 10.37
N TYR A 124 6.39 12.44 10.51
CA TYR A 124 7.02 13.76 10.38
C TYR A 124 8.04 14.01 11.50
N GLN A 125 7.71 13.64 12.74
CA GLN A 125 8.65 13.72 13.87
C GLN A 125 9.83 12.77 13.69
N LYS A 126 9.55 11.48 13.41
CA LYS A 126 10.58 10.45 13.23
C LYS A 126 11.54 10.76 12.10
N SER A 127 11.06 11.38 11.02
CA SER A 127 11.89 11.77 9.87
C SER A 127 12.60 13.11 10.07
N ASN A 128 12.45 13.76 11.24
CA ASN A 128 13.07 15.03 11.59
C ASN A 128 12.69 16.20 10.67
N PHE A 129 11.39 16.39 10.42
CA PHE A 129 10.88 17.51 9.63
C PHE A 129 11.37 18.88 10.14
N CYS A 130 11.34 19.10 11.46
CA CYS A 130 11.72 20.39 12.06
C CYS A 130 13.22 20.71 11.88
N GLY A 131 14.05 19.68 11.73
CA GLY A 131 15.47 19.83 11.43
C GLY A 131 15.78 20.10 9.95
N LEU A 132 14.79 20.23 9.07
CA LEU A 132 15.03 20.55 7.66
C LEU A 132 15.38 22.03 7.45
N PRO A 133 16.15 22.36 6.40
CA PRO A 133 16.28 23.73 5.94
C PRO A 133 14.89 24.33 5.66
N LEU A 134 14.68 25.60 6.03
CA LEU A 134 13.39 26.28 5.91
C LEU A 134 12.80 26.17 4.49
N GLN A 135 13.65 26.27 3.46
CA GLN A 135 13.23 26.12 2.06
C GLN A 135 12.60 24.74 1.76
N ASP A 136 13.09 23.67 2.38
CA ASP A 136 12.56 22.32 2.16
C ASP A 136 11.26 22.12 2.94
N GLN A 137 11.16 22.65 4.16
CA GLN A 137 9.90 22.70 4.91
C GLN A 137 8.80 23.42 4.11
N ILE A 138 9.12 24.58 3.52
CA ILE A 138 8.21 25.33 2.66
C ILE A 138 7.83 24.50 1.42
N ARG A 139 8.78 23.85 0.74
CA ARG A 139 8.50 23.01 -0.44
C ARG A 139 7.58 21.83 -0.13
N VAL A 140 7.74 21.19 1.04
CA VAL A 140 6.82 20.14 1.52
C VAL A 140 5.41 20.70 1.63
N LYS A 141 5.21 21.78 2.41
CA LYS A 141 3.91 22.42 2.60
C LYS A 141 3.28 22.85 1.26
N LEU A 142 4.05 23.46 0.37
CA LEU A 142 3.58 23.89 -0.95
C LEU A 142 3.17 22.73 -1.86
N THR A 143 3.79 21.56 -1.73
CA THR A 143 3.42 20.37 -2.51
C THR A 143 2.10 19.77 -2.02
N ALA A 144 1.86 19.79 -0.71
CA ALA A 144 0.61 19.34 -0.09
C ALA A 144 -0.52 20.37 -0.07
N LYS A 145 -0.29 21.62 -0.52
CA LYS A 145 -1.19 22.78 -0.32
C LYS A 145 -2.68 22.55 -0.64
N LYS A 146 -3.01 21.72 -1.63
CA LYS A 146 -4.40 21.44 -2.00
C LYS A 146 -5.14 20.64 -0.92
N GLU A 147 -4.43 19.79 -0.18
CA GLU A 147 -4.98 18.96 0.90
C GLU A 147 -5.01 19.71 2.23
N ILE A 148 -4.13 20.69 2.42
CA ILE A 148 -4.07 21.54 3.61
C ILE A 148 -5.36 22.37 3.80
N ILE A 149 -6.30 22.34 2.83
CA ILE A 149 -7.61 22.97 2.96
C ILE A 149 -8.59 22.10 3.77
N HIS A 150 -8.31 20.79 3.92
CA HIS A 150 -9.10 19.91 4.78
C HIS A 150 -8.84 20.21 6.26
N ILE A 151 -9.91 20.29 7.06
CA ILE A 151 -9.84 20.71 8.47
C ILE A 151 -8.85 19.90 9.30
N ASP A 152 -8.74 18.60 9.07
CA ASP A 152 -7.81 17.74 9.81
C ASP A 152 -6.36 17.96 9.38
N MET A 153 -6.13 18.30 8.11
CA MET A 153 -4.81 18.68 7.61
C MET A 153 -4.40 20.08 8.09
N ILE A 154 -5.35 21.00 8.31
CA ILE A 154 -5.09 22.29 8.97
C ILE A 154 -4.64 22.05 10.41
N LYS A 155 -5.40 21.25 11.18
CA LYS A 155 -5.05 20.91 12.57
C LYS A 155 -3.68 20.23 12.65
N PHE A 156 -3.39 19.31 11.73
CA PHE A 156 -2.08 18.68 11.61
C PHE A 156 -0.98 19.71 11.33
N GLY A 157 -1.19 20.62 10.37
CA GLY A 157 -0.23 21.67 10.03
C GLY A 157 0.10 22.58 11.21
N LEU A 158 -0.92 23.05 11.94
CA LEU A 158 -0.76 23.86 13.16
C LEU A 158 -0.01 23.09 14.26
N TRP A 159 -0.36 21.83 14.46
CA TRP A 159 0.35 20.98 15.42
C TRP A 159 1.82 20.80 15.03
N LEU A 160 2.11 20.58 13.75
CA LEU A 160 3.47 20.39 13.25
C LEU A 160 4.32 21.66 13.44
N GLU A 161 3.77 22.83 13.13
CA GLU A 161 4.43 24.11 13.36
C GLU A 161 4.76 24.31 14.84
N LYS A 162 3.76 24.16 15.72
CA LYS A 162 3.98 24.24 17.16
C LYS A 162 5.01 23.22 17.67
N SER A 163 5.05 22.03 17.06
CA SER A 163 6.00 20.97 17.46
C SER A 163 7.43 21.27 17.05
N CYS A 164 7.65 22.20 16.11
CA CYS A 164 9.00 22.63 15.71
C CYS A 164 9.51 23.82 16.53
N ASP A 165 8.64 24.50 17.28
CA ASP A 165 8.98 25.65 18.12
C ASP A 165 9.41 25.26 19.55
N ASN A 166 9.26 23.98 19.93
CA ASN A 166 9.64 23.42 21.24
C ASN A 166 10.89 22.55 21.11
#